data_AF-U7QBX7-F1
#
_entry.id   AF-U7QBX7-F1
#
_cell.length_a   1.000
_cell.length_b   1.000
_cell.length_c   1.000
_cell.angle_alpha   90.00
_cell.angle_beta   90.00
_cell.angle_gamma   90.00
#
_symmetry.space_group_name_H-M   'P 1'
#
loop_
_entity.id
_entity.type
_entity.pdbx_description
1 polymer ?
#
loop_
_entity_poly.entity_id
_entity_poly.type
_entity_poly.pdbx_seq_one_letter_code
_entity_poly.pdbx_strand_id
1 'polypeptide(L)'
;MSKAKIFYFTLLTGVPAIAWEYKLGNRSALEWILDQYKEKKPRHPTIREKFNTYKFADYKEQVIDLLQRVCTVSVKTMEIIQQMPDTVEHQG
;
A
#
# COMPACT_ATOMS: atom_id res chain seq x y z
N MET A 1 -7.50 -13.37 -8.63
CA MET A 1 -7.07 -13.15 -7.22
C MET A 1 -5.68 -12.58 -7.22
N SER A 2 -5.48 -11.38 -6.70
CA SER A 2 -4.13 -10.78 -6.58
C SER A 2 -3.55 -11.04 -5.19
N LYS A 3 -2.24 -11.24 -5.09
CA LYS A 3 -1.51 -11.57 -3.85
C LYS A 3 -0.66 -10.38 -3.43
N ALA A 4 -0.64 -10.03 -2.14
CA ALA A 4 0.27 -9.02 -1.59
C ALA A 4 1.27 -9.68 -0.64
N LYS A 5 2.57 -9.41 -0.82
CA LYS A 5 3.63 -9.90 0.06
C LYS A 5 4.11 -8.78 0.99
N ILE A 6 3.93 -8.97 2.30
CA ILE A 6 4.35 -7.98 3.31
C ILE A 6 5.74 -8.29 3.88
N PHE A 7 6.05 -9.58 4.12
CA PHE A 7 7.35 -10.02 4.66
C PHE A 7 7.71 -11.44 4.19
N TYR A 8 8.93 -11.92 4.47
CA TYR A 8 9.47 -13.21 3.98
C TYR A 8 8.54 -14.42 4.24
N PHE A 9 7.67 -14.33 5.26
CA PHE A 9 6.73 -15.39 5.65
C PHE A 9 5.25 -14.97 5.77
N THR A 10 4.87 -13.70 5.48
CA THR A 10 3.46 -13.25 5.58
C THR A 10 2.90 -12.87 4.21
N LEU A 11 1.84 -13.59 3.81
CA LEU A 11 1.13 -13.41 2.54
C LEU A 11 -0.31 -12.96 2.84
N LEU A 12 -0.71 -11.81 2.29
CA LEU A 12 -2.12 -11.45 2.23
C LEU A 12 -2.73 -12.01 0.95
N THR A 13 -3.88 -12.65 1.11
CA THR A 13 -4.68 -13.20 0.01
C THR A 13 -6.06 -12.56 0.02
N GLY A 14 -6.80 -12.70 -1.07
CA GLY A 14 -8.15 -12.14 -1.19
C GLY A 14 -8.21 -10.64 -1.49
N VAL A 15 -7.09 -9.98 -1.80
CA VAL A 15 -7.09 -8.57 -2.20
C VAL A 15 -7.72 -8.45 -3.58
N PRO A 16 -8.84 -7.69 -3.74
CA PRO A 16 -9.47 -7.45 -5.04
C PRO A 16 -8.49 -6.80 -6.02
N ALA A 17 -8.53 -7.19 -7.30
CA ALA A 17 -7.63 -6.65 -8.31
C ALA A 17 -7.78 -5.13 -8.48
N ILE A 18 -9.02 -4.66 -8.48
CA ILE A 18 -9.38 -3.23 -8.59
C ILE A 18 -8.77 -2.36 -7.47
N ALA A 19 -8.47 -2.93 -6.30
CA ALA A 19 -7.85 -2.18 -5.20
C ALA A 19 -6.43 -1.67 -5.55
N TRP A 20 -5.77 -2.32 -6.52
CA TRP A 20 -4.44 -1.93 -7.01
C TRP A 20 -4.50 -0.84 -8.09
N GLU A 21 -5.69 -0.56 -8.64
CA GLU A 21 -5.87 0.46 -9.67
C GLU A 21 -5.95 1.87 -9.08
N TYR A 22 -6.35 1.99 -7.81
CA TYR A 22 -6.36 3.26 -7.11
C TYR A 22 -4.92 3.77 -6.86
N LYS A 23 -4.48 4.68 -7.74
CA LYS A 23 -3.12 5.24 -7.76
C LYS A 23 -3.04 6.62 -7.09
N LEU A 24 -1.97 6.80 -6.34
CA LEU A 24 -1.54 8.07 -5.76
C LEU A 24 -0.14 8.38 -6.32
N GLY A 25 -0.09 9.24 -7.33
CA GLY A 25 1.12 9.49 -8.10
C GLY A 25 1.49 8.27 -8.97
N ASN A 26 2.69 7.72 -8.76
CA ASN A 26 3.22 6.63 -9.57
C ASN A 26 2.94 5.21 -9.05
N ARG A 27 2.27 5.08 -7.89
CA ARG A 27 2.02 3.79 -7.21
C ARG A 27 0.58 3.70 -6.71
N SER A 28 0.09 2.49 -6.52
CA SER A 28 -1.17 2.24 -5.83
C SER A 28 -1.08 2.61 -4.35
N ALA A 29 -2.23 2.94 -3.74
CA ALA A 29 -2.28 3.21 -2.31
C ALA A 29 -1.76 2.03 -1.46
N LEU A 30 -2.01 0.79 -1.90
CA LEU A 30 -1.51 -0.41 -1.23
C LEU A 30 0.02 -0.54 -1.33
N GLU A 31 0.60 -0.26 -2.50
CA GLU A 31 2.07 -0.25 -2.68
C GLU A 31 2.75 0.81 -1.81
N TRP A 32 2.11 1.97 -1.61
CA TRP A 32 2.62 2.98 -0.70
C TRP A 32 2.76 2.45 0.73
N ILE A 33 1.74 1.77 1.26
CA ILE A 33 1.81 1.18 2.60
C ILE A 33 2.93 0.13 2.67
N LEU A 34 3.00 -0.76 1.67
CA LEU A 34 4.03 -1.81 1.65
C LEU A 34 5.46 -1.23 1.59
N ASP A 35 5.68 -0.13 0.86
CA ASP A 35 7.01 0.51 0.79
C ASP A 35 7.40 1.19 2.11
N GLN A 36 6.43 1.81 2.79
CA GLN A 36 6.69 2.53 4.03
C GLN A 36 7.04 1.59 5.19
N TYR A 37 6.30 0.48 5.33
CA TYR A 37 6.49 -0.47 6.44
C TYR A 37 7.51 -1.57 6.16
N LYS A 38 8.21 -1.50 5.02
CA LYS A 38 9.33 -2.40 4.74
C LYS A 38 10.52 -2.06 5.66
N GLU A 39 11.08 -3.07 6.33
CA GLU A 39 12.34 -2.88 7.07
C GLU A 39 13.45 -2.40 6.12
N LYS A 40 13.98 -1.20 6.41
CA LYS A 40 15.09 -0.60 5.67
C LYS A 40 16.32 -0.64 6.56
N LYS A 41 17.41 -1.27 6.09
CA LYS A 41 18.70 -1.22 6.78
C LYS A 41 19.41 0.09 6.41
N PRO A 42 19.71 0.98 7.37
CA PRO A 42 20.51 2.16 7.08
C PRO A 42 21.88 1.76 6.51
N ARG A 43 22.32 2.46 5.46
CA ARG A 43 23.63 2.18 4.83
C ARG A 43 24.80 2.60 5.72
N HIS A 44 24.63 3.66 6.50
CA HIS A 44 25.70 4.22 7.32
C HIS A 44 25.92 3.35 8.58
N PRO A 45 27.16 2.91 8.86
CA PRO A 45 27.45 1.97 9.94
C PRO A 45 27.05 2.51 11.33
N THR A 46 27.34 3.77 11.62
CA THR A 46 26.97 4.41 12.90
C THR A 46 25.45 4.46 13.13
N ILE A 47 24.67 4.66 12.05
CA ILE A 47 23.21 4.70 12.12
C ILE A 47 22.66 3.29 12.29
N ARG A 48 23.26 2.32 11.59
CA ARG A 48 22.89 0.91 11.67
C ARG A 48 23.07 0.32 13.07
N GLU A 49 24.16 0.68 13.76
CA GLU A 49 24.45 0.15 15.11
C GLU A 49 23.65 0.84 16.21
N LYS A 50 23.48 2.17 16.14
CA LYS A 50 22.89 2.93 17.25
C LYS A 50 21.42 3.30 17.07
N PHE A 51 20.90 3.28 15.84
CA PHE A 51 19.60 3.90 15.52
C PHE A 51 18.69 3.04 14.63
N ASN A 52 19.02 1.76 14.41
CA ASN A 52 18.15 0.84 13.67
C ASN A 52 17.15 0.13 14.60
N THR A 53 16.23 0.91 15.17
CA THR A 53 15.24 0.45 16.17
C THR A 53 13.96 -0.10 15.55
N TYR A 54 13.69 0.18 14.27
CA TYR A 54 12.48 -0.29 13.61
C TYR A 54 12.52 -1.81 13.38
N LYS A 55 11.50 -2.50 13.90
CA LYS A 55 11.21 -3.91 13.62
C LYS A 55 9.79 -4.03 13.12
N PHE A 56 9.60 -4.58 11.93
CA PHE A 56 8.27 -4.76 11.36
C PHE A 56 7.40 -5.68 12.24
N ALA A 57 8.03 -6.64 12.93
CA ALA A 57 7.35 -7.54 13.86
C ALA A 57 6.51 -6.79 14.91
N ASP A 58 6.99 -5.65 15.40
CA ASP A 58 6.33 -4.86 16.45
C ASP A 58 5.06 -4.16 15.95
N TYR A 59 4.96 -3.93 14.64
CA TYR A 59 3.87 -3.20 14.00
C TYR A 59 3.00 -4.09 13.10
N LYS A 60 3.30 -5.39 13.02
CA LYS A 60 2.71 -6.31 12.03
C LYS A 60 1.19 -6.25 12.00
N GLU A 61 0.55 -6.37 13.16
CA GLU A 61 -0.93 -6.39 13.24
C GLU A 61 -1.54 -5.03 12.86
N GLN A 62 -0.88 -3.94 13.23
CA GLN A 62 -1.32 -2.57 12.86
C GLN A 62 -1.21 -2.36 11.35
N VAL A 63 -0.17 -2.90 10.70
CA VAL A 63 0.00 -2.80 9.25
C VAL A 63 -1.02 -3.65 8.51
N ILE A 64 -1.37 -4.83 9.05
CA ILE A 64 -2.42 -5.67 8.47
C ILE A 64 -3.78 -4.96 8.53
N ASP A 65 -4.16 -4.40 9.69
CA ASP A 65 -5.38 -3.59 9.83
C ASP A 65 -5.38 -2.41 8.85
N LEU A 66 -4.26 -1.69 8.76
CA LEU A 66 -4.11 -0.57 7.83
C LEU A 66 -4.30 -1.00 6.37
N LEU A 67 -3.71 -2.12 5.96
CA LEU A 67 -3.86 -2.67 4.61
C LEU A 67 -5.31 -3.06 4.30
N GLN A 68 -6.05 -3.63 5.26
CA GLN A 68 -7.48 -3.95 5.09
C GLN A 68 -8.33 -2.69 4.87
N ARG A 69 -8.07 -1.64 5.67
CA ARG A 69 -8.78 -0.36 5.57
C ARG A 69 -8.45 0.35 4.26
N VAL A 70 -7.17 0.42 3.89
CA VAL A 70 -6.73 1.03 2.62
C VAL A 70 -7.28 0.24 1.43
N CYS A 71 -7.32 -1.09 1.49
CA CYS A 71 -7.95 -1.91 0.46
C CYS A 71 -9.43 -1.55 0.28
N THR A 72 -10.17 -1.38 1.37
CA THR A 72 -11.59 -0.98 1.33
C THR A 72 -11.74 0.39 0.69
N VAL A 73 -10.94 1.37 1.12
CA VAL A 73 -10.94 2.72 0.52
C VAL A 73 -10.63 2.66 -0.97
N SER A 74 -9.58 1.94 -1.39
CA SER A 74 -9.23 1.79 -2.79
C SER A 74 -10.37 1.26 -3.64
N VAL A 75 -11.04 0.19 -3.19
CA VAL A 75 -12.18 -0.39 -3.93
C VAL A 75 -13.32 0.61 -4.03
N LYS A 76 -13.69 1.26 -2.92
CA LYS A 76 -14.77 2.26 -2.90
C LYS A 76 -14.47 3.48 -3.75
N THR A 77 -13.22 3.94 -3.77
CA THR A 77 -12.83 5.04 -4.64
C THR A 77 -12.95 4.66 -6.11
N MET A 78 -12.52 3.45 -6.50
CA MET A 78 -12.67 2.99 -7.87
C MET A 78 -14.14 2.80 -8.27
N GLU A 79 -14.99 2.28 -7.38
CA GLU A 79 -16.45 2.21 -7.59
C GLU A 79 -17.05 3.59 -7.89
N ILE A 80 -16.62 4.63 -7.15
CA ILE A 80 -17.10 6.02 -7.35
C ILE A 80 -16.58 6.56 -8.69
N ILE A 81 -15.30 6.37 -9.00
CA ILE A 81 -14.70 6.83 -10.27
C ILE A 81 -15.44 6.24 -11.47
N GLN A 82 -15.80 4.95 -11.42
CA GLN A 82 -16.55 4.28 -12.49
C GLN A 82 -17.98 4.81 -12.69
N GLN A 83 -18.54 5.50 -11.68
CA GLN A 83 -19.85 6.14 -11.76
C GLN A 83 -19.77 7.59 -12.23
N MET A 84 -18.56 8.16 -12.32
CA MET A 84 -18.40 9.53 -12.81
C MET A 84 -18.64 9.56 -14.32
N PRO A 85 -19.34 10.60 -14.83
CA PRO A 85 -19.47 10.78 -16.27
C PRO A 85 -18.10 11.00 -16.90
N ASP A 86 -17.93 10.52 -18.13
CA ASP A 86 -16.74 10.83 -18.92
C ASP A 86 -16.59 12.34 -19.01
N THR A 87 -15.35 12.82 -18.83
CA THR A 87 -15.06 14.24 -18.97
C THR A 87 -15.40 14.69 -20.38
N VAL A 88 -16.38 15.59 -20.49
CA VAL A 88 -16.66 16.29 -21.75
C VAL A 88 -15.41 17.04 -22.18
N GLU A 89 -14.90 16.71 -23.37
CA GLU A 89 -13.82 17.48 -24.00
C GLU A 89 -14.32 18.92 -24.17
N HIS A 90 -13.67 19.88 -23.49
CA HIS A 90 -13.83 21.28 -23.82
C HIS A 90 -13.16 21.52 -25.17
N GLN A 91 -13.97 21.56 -26.23
CA GLN A 91 -13.56 22.07 -27.53
C GLN A 91 -13.08 23.51 -27.35
N GLY A 92 -11.77 23.70 -27.47
CA GLY A 92 -11.13 25.00 -27.62
C GLY A 92 -11.25 25.53 -29.04
#